data_AF-A0A383F114-F1
#
_entry.id   AF-A0A383F114-F1
#
_cell.length_a   1.000
_cell.length_b   1.000
_cell.length_c   1.000
_cell.angle_alpha   90.00
_cell.angle_beta   90.00
_cell.angle_gamma   90.00
#
_symmetry.space_group_name_H-M   'P 1'
#
loop_
_entity.id
_entity.type
_entity.pdbx_description
1 polymer ?
#
loop_
_entity_poly.entity_id
_entity_poly.type
_entity_poly.pdbx_seq_one_letter_code
_entity_poly.pdbx_strand_id
1 'polypeptide(L)'
;MIHIRNEKEIQKISKACQIVKETLELIEELIHPGITPLELDAYAEQFIKSKGAKPGFKGLYGYPATLCVSIDDEVVHGIPNGRELKEGEIVSIDVGSLFDGYFGDHAKSFLVGKVAEPKKEQLIMITYECLMDAIEQAIPGNRIGDIGYAVQKKAELHGFGV
;
A
#
# COMPACT_ATOMS: atom_id res chain seq x y z
N MET A 1 -12.01 16.99 -15.34
CA MET A 1 -13.37 16.77 -14.77
C MET A 1 -13.32 15.48 -13.99
N ILE A 2 -13.78 15.45 -12.73
CA ILE A 2 -13.83 14.22 -11.92
C ILE A 2 -15.10 13.45 -12.30
N HIS A 3 -14.96 12.17 -12.61
CA HIS A 3 -16.10 11.31 -13.00
C HIS A 3 -16.92 10.92 -11.77
N ILE A 4 -18.22 11.20 -11.79
CA ILE A 4 -19.16 10.81 -10.73
C ILE A 4 -19.61 9.37 -10.99
N ARG A 5 -19.26 8.48 -10.06
CA ARG A 5 -19.54 7.05 -10.17
C ARG A 5 -20.99 6.74 -9.82
N ASN A 6 -21.62 5.84 -10.59
CA ASN A 6 -22.90 5.27 -10.20
C ASN A 6 -22.73 4.07 -9.26
N GLU A 7 -23.83 3.59 -8.67
CA GLU A 7 -23.83 2.49 -7.69
C GLU A 7 -23.16 1.20 -8.20
N LYS A 8 -23.36 0.83 -9.48
CA LYS A 8 -22.73 -0.37 -10.05
C LYS A 8 -21.22 -0.22 -10.16
N GLU A 9 -20.75 0.96 -10.54
CA GLU A 9 -19.31 1.25 -10.58
C GLU A 9 -18.70 1.20 -9.17
N ILE A 10 -19.40 1.77 -8.17
CA ILE A 10 -18.98 1.74 -6.77
C ILE A 10 -18.86 0.29 -6.27
N GLN A 11 -19.82 -0.59 -6.59
CA GLN A 11 -19.75 -2.00 -6.22
C GLN A 11 -18.54 -2.72 -6.85
N LYS A 12 -18.21 -2.43 -8.11
CA LYS A 12 -17.03 -3.00 -8.78
C LYS A 12 -15.73 -2.51 -8.17
N ILE A 13 -15.63 -1.20 -7.88
CA ILE A 13 -14.48 -0.61 -7.16
C ILE A 13 -14.34 -1.25 -5.78
N SER A 14 -15.44 -1.36 -5.02
CA SER A 14 -15.47 -2.02 -3.71
C SER A 14 -14.92 -3.44 -3.78
N LYS A 15 -15.31 -4.22 -4.81
CA LYS A 15 -14.78 -5.58 -4.99
C LYS A 15 -13.29 -5.59 -5.33
N ALA A 16 -12.81 -4.68 -6.18
CA ALA A 16 -11.39 -4.55 -6.50
C ALA A 16 -10.56 -4.17 -5.26
N CYS A 17 -11.02 -3.18 -4.47
CA CYS A 17 -10.39 -2.79 -3.21
C CYS A 17 -10.39 -3.93 -2.17
N GLN A 18 -11.46 -4.72 -2.10
CA GLN A 18 -11.53 -5.87 -1.21
C GLN A 18 -10.48 -6.93 -1.55
N ILE A 19 -10.22 -7.18 -2.85
CA ILE A 19 -9.15 -8.09 -3.27
C ILE A 19 -7.77 -7.56 -2.85
N VAL A 20 -7.54 -6.26 -2.99
CA VAL A 20 -6.30 -5.61 -2.54
C VAL A 20 -6.11 -5.79 -1.02
N LYS A 21 -7.16 -5.48 -0.23
CA LYS A 21 -7.13 -5.68 1.23
C LYS A 21 -6.77 -7.12 1.60
N GLU A 22 -7.48 -8.09 1.04
CA GLU A 22 -7.23 -9.51 1.33
C GLU A 22 -5.82 -9.96 0.89
N THR A 23 -5.28 -9.34 -0.17
CA THR A 23 -3.89 -9.59 -0.60
C THR A 23 -2.89 -9.05 0.42
N LEU A 24 -3.11 -7.83 0.94
CA LEU A 24 -2.24 -7.26 1.98
C LEU A 24 -2.31 -8.06 3.29
N GLU A 25 -3.48 -8.56 3.68
CA GLU A 25 -3.64 -9.44 4.85
C GLU A 25 -2.84 -10.74 4.68
N LEU A 26 -2.90 -11.37 3.50
CA LEU A 26 -2.07 -12.54 3.18
C LEU A 26 -0.57 -12.21 3.26
N ILE A 27 -0.15 -11.09 2.69
CA ILE A 27 1.25 -10.69 2.66
C ILE A 27 1.77 -10.38 4.07
N GLU A 28 0.97 -9.75 4.92
CA GLU A 28 1.31 -9.48 6.32
C GLU A 28 1.66 -10.77 7.08
N GLU A 29 0.92 -11.86 6.86
CA GLU A 29 1.19 -13.17 7.47
C GLU A 29 2.50 -13.82 6.99
N LEU A 30 3.00 -13.42 5.81
CA LEU A 30 4.20 -13.98 5.18
C LEU A 30 5.46 -13.16 5.49
N ILE A 31 5.34 -11.93 5.98
CA ILE A 31 6.51 -11.08 6.26
C ILE A 31 7.28 -11.63 7.46
N HIS A 32 8.49 -12.13 7.19
CA HIS A 32 9.44 -12.55 8.21
C HIS A 32 10.88 -12.36 7.71
N PRO A 33 11.89 -12.28 8.60
CA PRO A 33 13.29 -12.28 8.18
C PRO A 33 13.60 -13.49 7.30
N GLY A 34 14.30 -13.28 6.19
CA GLY A 34 14.66 -14.33 5.22
C GLY A 34 13.72 -14.45 4.02
N ILE A 35 12.48 -13.94 4.08
CA ILE A 35 11.61 -13.93 2.89
C ILE A 35 12.09 -12.90 1.87
N THR A 36 11.98 -13.18 0.58
CA THR A 36 12.34 -12.24 -0.48
C THR A 36 11.12 -11.50 -1.02
N PRO A 37 11.27 -10.24 -1.49
CA PRO A 37 10.22 -9.54 -2.24
C PRO A 37 9.69 -10.33 -3.45
N LEU A 38 10.53 -11.11 -4.13
CA LEU A 38 10.07 -11.97 -5.23
C LEU A 38 9.12 -13.08 -4.78
N GLU A 39 9.34 -13.67 -3.61
CA GLU A 39 8.41 -14.65 -3.05
C GLU A 39 7.08 -13.99 -2.70
N LEU A 40 7.11 -12.83 -2.04
CA LEU A 40 5.91 -12.05 -1.74
C LEU A 40 5.13 -11.69 -3.01
N ASP A 41 5.82 -11.25 -4.07
CA ASP A 41 5.21 -10.93 -5.38
C ASP A 41 4.49 -12.14 -5.99
N ALA A 42 5.11 -13.32 -5.93
CA ALA A 42 4.54 -14.55 -6.44
C ALA A 42 3.27 -14.97 -5.68
N TYR A 43 3.27 -14.87 -4.35
CA TYR A 43 2.08 -15.14 -3.53
C TYR A 43 0.94 -14.17 -3.85
N ALA A 44 1.25 -12.87 -3.95
CA ALA A 44 0.26 -11.85 -4.31
C ALA A 44 -0.34 -12.10 -5.71
N GLU A 45 0.49 -12.41 -6.70
CA GLU A 45 0.02 -12.67 -8.07
C GLU A 45 -0.90 -13.89 -8.13
N GLN A 46 -0.53 -14.98 -7.44
CA GLN A 46 -1.36 -16.17 -7.36
C GLN A 46 -2.69 -15.88 -6.68
N PHE A 47 -2.68 -15.15 -5.56
CA PHE A 47 -3.88 -14.82 -4.82
C PHE A 47 -4.83 -13.93 -5.62
N ILE A 48 -4.34 -12.84 -6.21
CA ILE A 48 -5.14 -11.92 -7.04
C ILE A 48 -5.80 -12.67 -8.21
N LYS A 49 -5.04 -13.54 -8.90
CA LYS A 49 -5.58 -14.37 -9.99
C LYS A 49 -6.64 -15.35 -9.50
N SER A 50 -6.46 -15.95 -8.31
CA SER A 50 -7.44 -16.86 -7.72
C SER A 50 -8.80 -16.19 -7.45
N LYS A 51 -8.82 -14.87 -7.27
CA LYS A 51 -10.03 -14.05 -7.07
C LYS A 51 -10.68 -13.60 -8.39
N GLY A 52 -10.15 -14.02 -9.54
CA GLY A 52 -10.63 -13.62 -10.86
C GLY A 52 -10.20 -12.20 -11.27
N ALA A 53 -9.21 -11.62 -10.60
CA ALA A 53 -8.64 -10.31 -10.91
C ALA A 53 -7.27 -10.44 -11.59
N LYS A 54 -6.79 -9.33 -12.14
CA LYS A 54 -5.42 -9.21 -12.67
C LYS A 54 -4.57 -8.33 -11.74
N PRO A 55 -3.25 -8.56 -11.64
CA PRO A 55 -2.34 -7.58 -11.06
C PRO A 55 -2.54 -6.21 -11.71
N GLY A 56 -2.76 -5.18 -10.89
CA GLY A 56 -3.04 -3.83 -11.37
C GLY A 56 -1.80 -3.11 -11.94
N PHE A 57 -0.63 -3.43 -11.40
CA PHE A 57 0.63 -2.76 -11.75
C PHE A 57 1.43 -3.50 -12.83
N LYS A 58 1.32 -4.83 -12.90
CA LYS A 58 2.12 -5.64 -13.81
C LYS A 58 1.83 -5.29 -15.27
N GLY A 59 2.84 -4.78 -15.97
CA GLY A 59 2.77 -4.29 -17.35
C GLY A 59 2.36 -2.83 -17.49
N LEU A 60 1.89 -2.17 -16.43
CA LEU A 60 1.55 -0.74 -16.44
C LEU A 60 2.82 0.08 -16.62
N TYR A 61 2.91 0.85 -17.70
CA TYR A 61 4.11 1.61 -18.09
C TYR A 61 5.41 0.77 -18.16
N GLY A 62 5.29 -0.55 -18.39
CA GLY A 62 6.42 -1.47 -18.40
C GLY A 62 6.89 -1.95 -17.02
N TYR A 63 6.15 -1.65 -15.94
CA TYR A 63 6.46 -2.16 -14.60
C TYR A 63 6.39 -3.71 -14.57
N PRO A 64 7.41 -4.41 -14.04
CA PRO A 64 7.56 -5.85 -14.28
C PRO A 64 6.81 -6.77 -13.32
N ALA A 65 6.35 -6.24 -12.17
CA ALA A 65 5.90 -7.04 -11.03
C ALA A 65 4.44 -6.75 -10.63
N THR A 66 3.90 -7.58 -9.74
CA THR A 66 2.54 -7.45 -9.18
C THR A 66 2.51 -6.45 -8.03
N LEU A 67 3.49 -6.51 -7.14
CA LEU A 67 3.70 -5.64 -5.99
C LEU A 67 4.74 -4.57 -6.31
N CYS A 68 4.60 -3.39 -5.71
CA CYS A 68 5.79 -2.61 -5.37
C CYS A 68 6.23 -2.95 -3.95
N VAL A 69 7.52 -3.18 -3.77
CA VAL A 69 8.10 -3.53 -2.46
C VAL A 69 9.24 -2.56 -2.21
N SER A 70 9.04 -1.64 -1.27
CA SER A 70 9.99 -0.56 -0.96
C SER A 70 10.55 -0.77 0.45
N ILE A 71 11.87 -0.95 0.56
CA ILE A 71 12.54 -1.31 1.81
C ILE A 71 13.29 -0.09 2.37
N ASP A 72 13.09 0.18 3.67
CA ASP A 72 13.71 1.27 4.43
C ASP A 72 13.67 2.66 3.73
N ASP A 73 14.76 3.08 3.07
CA ASP A 73 14.90 4.40 2.45
C ASP A 73 14.28 4.52 1.05
N GLU A 74 13.81 3.40 0.49
CA GLU A 74 13.04 3.40 -0.76
C GLU A 74 11.64 3.99 -0.52
N VAL A 75 11.37 5.14 -1.14
CA VAL A 75 10.12 5.90 -0.88
C VAL A 75 8.89 5.21 -1.48
N VAL A 76 8.91 4.91 -2.78
CA VAL A 76 7.81 4.24 -3.51
C VAL A 76 8.35 3.46 -4.72
N HIS A 77 7.53 2.56 -5.24
CA HIS A 77 7.76 1.83 -6.50
C HIS A 77 9.03 0.94 -6.55
N GLY A 78 9.52 0.49 -5.39
CA GLY A 78 10.59 -0.51 -5.34
C GLY A 78 10.20 -1.78 -6.12
N ILE A 79 11.16 -2.32 -6.90
CA ILE A 79 10.93 -3.50 -7.74
C ILE A 79 11.29 -4.77 -6.94
N PRO A 80 10.37 -5.74 -6.81
CA PRO A 80 10.66 -7.01 -6.18
C PRO A 80 11.92 -7.67 -6.73
N ASN A 81 12.80 -8.11 -5.83
CA ASN A 81 14.07 -8.74 -6.16
C ASN A 81 14.39 -9.90 -5.18
N GLY A 82 15.51 -10.58 -5.39
CA GLY A 82 15.90 -11.77 -4.62
C GLY A 82 16.61 -11.49 -3.31
N ARG A 83 16.66 -10.24 -2.83
CA ARG A 83 17.25 -9.88 -1.54
C ARG A 83 16.31 -10.34 -0.42
N GLU A 84 16.84 -11.06 0.55
CA GLU A 84 16.08 -11.40 1.75
C GLU A 84 15.81 -10.15 2.60
N LEU A 85 14.59 -10.05 3.14
CA LEU A 85 14.23 -9.08 4.17
C LEU A 85 14.97 -9.42 5.46
N LYS A 86 15.44 -8.39 6.17
CA LYS A 86 16.20 -8.56 7.42
C LYS A 86 15.38 -8.12 8.62
N GLU A 87 15.63 -8.78 9.75
CA GLU A 87 15.13 -8.34 11.06
C GLU A 87 15.46 -6.85 11.28
N GLY A 88 14.47 -6.06 11.67
CA GLY A 88 14.66 -4.63 11.93
C GLY A 88 14.33 -3.69 10.76
N GLU A 89 14.06 -4.23 9.57
CA GLU A 89 13.71 -3.45 8.38
C GLU A 89 12.25 -3.00 8.40
N ILE A 90 11.97 -1.86 7.74
CA ILE A 90 10.61 -1.51 7.32
C ILE A 90 10.45 -1.97 5.87
N VAL A 91 9.33 -2.59 5.56
CA VAL A 91 8.94 -2.92 4.20
C VAL A 91 7.57 -2.33 3.90
N SER A 92 7.48 -1.49 2.87
CA SER A 92 6.22 -1.01 2.31
C SER A 92 5.80 -1.91 1.15
N ILE A 93 4.57 -2.42 1.24
CA ILE A 93 3.96 -3.23 0.19
C ILE A 93 2.84 -2.42 -0.42
N ASP A 94 2.92 -2.21 -1.73
CA ASP A 94 1.88 -1.58 -2.54
C ASP A 94 1.27 -2.60 -3.49
N VAL A 95 -0.07 -2.68 -3.50
CA VAL A 95 -0.85 -3.67 -4.25
C VAL A 95 -1.93 -2.98 -5.06
N GLY A 96 -1.93 -3.24 -6.37
CA GLY A 96 -3.02 -2.93 -7.27
C GLY A 96 -3.73 -4.19 -7.73
N SER A 97 -5.06 -4.15 -7.83
CA SER A 97 -5.86 -5.18 -8.51
C SER A 97 -6.75 -4.57 -9.59
N LEU A 98 -6.94 -5.30 -10.69
CA LEU A 98 -7.88 -4.95 -11.75
C LEU A 98 -8.97 -6.03 -11.83
N PHE A 99 -10.18 -5.66 -11.40
CA PHE A 99 -11.35 -6.53 -11.39
C PHE A 99 -12.49 -5.90 -12.18
N ASP A 100 -13.01 -6.61 -13.19
CA ASP A 100 -14.14 -6.17 -14.03
C ASP A 100 -13.98 -4.73 -14.59
N GLY A 101 -12.75 -4.38 -14.95
CA GLY A 101 -12.39 -3.07 -15.51
C GLY A 101 -12.15 -1.95 -14.49
N TYR A 102 -12.21 -2.23 -13.18
CA TYR A 102 -12.00 -1.27 -12.11
C TYR A 102 -10.78 -1.62 -11.26
N PHE A 103 -10.05 -0.58 -10.84
CA PHE A 103 -8.88 -0.73 -10.01
C PHE A 103 -9.23 -0.63 -8.52
N GLY A 104 -8.58 -1.47 -7.72
CA GLY A 104 -8.33 -1.23 -6.31
C GLY A 104 -6.85 -0.98 -6.11
N ASP A 105 -6.50 -0.16 -5.12
CA ASP A 105 -5.13 0.29 -4.88
C ASP A 105 -4.96 0.62 -3.39
N HIS A 106 -3.92 0.08 -2.75
CA HIS A 106 -3.57 0.33 -1.36
C HIS A 106 -2.14 -0.12 -1.07
N ALA A 107 -1.41 0.73 -0.34
CA ALA A 107 -0.13 0.37 0.28
C ALA A 107 -0.19 0.36 1.81
N LYS A 108 0.59 -0.53 2.44
CA LYS A 108 0.81 -0.59 3.89
C LYS A 108 2.28 -0.89 4.18
N SER A 109 2.81 -0.24 5.22
CA SER A 109 4.16 -0.49 5.72
C SER A 109 4.14 -1.42 6.92
N PHE A 110 5.10 -2.35 6.95
CA PHE A 110 5.23 -3.40 7.95
C PHE A 110 6.63 -3.39 8.56
N LEU A 111 6.72 -3.87 9.79
CA LEU A 111 7.98 -4.14 10.48
C LEU A 111 8.40 -5.59 10.19
N VAL A 112 9.65 -5.80 9.78
CA VAL A 112 10.20 -7.15 9.57
C VAL A 112 10.77 -7.65 10.89
N GLY A 113 10.09 -8.64 11.49
CA GLY A 113 10.47 -9.15 12.81
C GLY A 113 10.31 -8.10 13.92
N LYS A 114 11.23 -8.08 14.88
CA LYS A 114 11.30 -7.10 15.96
C LYS A 114 12.17 -5.92 15.53
N VAL A 115 11.70 -4.71 15.84
CA VAL A 115 12.43 -3.48 15.55
C VAL A 115 12.91 -2.88 16.86
N ALA A 116 14.23 -2.76 17.01
CA ALA A 116 14.85 -2.21 18.22
C ALA A 116 14.91 -0.67 18.21
N GLU A 117 14.63 -0.04 17.06
CA GLU A 117 14.74 1.41 16.86
C GLU A 117 13.37 2.09 17.01
N PRO A 118 13.10 2.82 18.11
CA PRO A 118 11.78 3.39 18.38
C PRO A 118 11.32 4.39 17.31
N LYS A 119 12.27 5.00 16.60
CA LYS A 119 11.97 5.97 15.53
C LYS A 119 11.31 5.31 14.32
N LYS A 120 11.63 4.05 14.01
CA LYS A 120 10.99 3.28 12.94
C LYS A 120 9.54 2.95 13.28
N GLU A 121 9.29 2.53 14.52
CA GLU A 121 7.91 2.30 15.01
C GLU A 121 7.10 3.59 14.99
N GLN A 122 7.69 4.70 15.47
CA GLN A 122 7.05 6.01 15.44
C GLN A 122 6.74 6.46 14.00
N LEU A 123 7.65 6.24 13.05
CA LEU A 123 7.42 6.59 11.65
C LEU A 123 6.18 5.88 11.09
N ILE A 124 6.08 4.55 11.21
CA ILE A 124 4.92 3.81 10.71
C ILE A 124 3.63 4.26 11.39
N MET A 125 3.66 4.42 12.71
CA MET A 125 2.49 4.85 13.48
C MET A 125 2.00 6.22 13.03
N ILE A 126 2.90 7.20 12.93
CA ILE A 126 2.55 8.57 12.52
C ILE A 126 2.11 8.60 11.05
N THR A 127 2.73 7.85 10.15
CA THR A 127 2.26 7.73 8.76
C THR A 127 0.84 7.19 8.68
N TYR A 128 0.51 6.16 9.48
CA TYR A 128 -0.85 5.62 9.55
C TYR A 128 -1.84 6.66 10.10
N GLU A 129 -1.48 7.34 11.17
CA GLU A 129 -2.31 8.40 11.74
C GLU A 129 -2.52 9.58 10.77
N CYS A 130 -1.51 9.96 9.99
CA CYS A 130 -1.64 10.96 8.94
C CYS A 130 -2.67 10.52 7.89
N LEU A 131 -2.65 9.25 7.47
CA LEU A 131 -3.63 8.69 6.53
C LEU A 131 -5.05 8.76 7.11
N MET A 132 -5.23 8.44 8.39
CA MET A 132 -6.54 8.49 9.05
C MET A 132 -7.09 9.93 9.12
N ASP A 133 -6.27 10.89 9.56
CA ASP A 133 -6.65 12.31 9.59
C ASP A 133 -7.02 12.82 8.19
N ALA A 134 -6.30 12.38 7.16
CA ALA A 134 -6.53 12.72 5.76
C ALA A 134 -7.87 12.16 5.24
N ILE A 135 -8.20 10.91 5.58
CA ILE A 135 -9.48 10.27 5.23
C ILE A 135 -10.66 11.04 5.84
N GLU A 136 -10.52 11.53 7.07
CA GLU A 136 -11.56 12.35 7.71
C GLU A 136 -11.84 13.67 6.97
N GLN A 137 -10.85 14.21 6.26
CA GLN A 137 -11.04 15.43 5.46
C GLN A 137 -11.69 15.17 4.10
N ALA A 138 -11.82 13.92 3.65
CA ALA A 138 -12.37 13.56 2.34
C ALA A 138 -13.91 13.55 2.32
N ILE A 139 -14.52 14.69 2.67
CA ILE A 139 -15.98 14.89 2.75
C ILE A 139 -16.48 15.97 1.79
N PRO A 140 -17.78 15.96 1.39
CA PRO A 140 -18.34 17.00 0.55
C PRO A 140 -18.18 18.40 1.15
N GLY A 141 -17.71 19.35 0.33
CA GLY A 141 -17.46 20.74 0.74
C GLY A 141 -15.99 21.07 1.02
N ASN A 142 -15.18 20.07 1.36
CA ASN A 142 -13.73 20.23 1.53
C ASN A 142 -12.98 20.26 0.19
N ARG A 143 -11.72 20.69 0.23
CA ARG A 143 -10.79 20.74 -0.89
C ARG A 143 -9.69 19.70 -0.72
N ILE A 144 -9.05 19.31 -1.83
CA ILE A 144 -7.87 18.44 -1.80
C ILE A 144 -6.73 19.02 -0.95
N GLY A 145 -6.62 20.35 -0.87
CA GLY A 145 -5.65 21.01 0.01
C GLY A 145 -5.86 20.73 1.50
N ASP A 146 -7.09 20.46 1.94
CA ASP A 146 -7.38 20.16 3.35
C ASP A 146 -6.83 18.78 3.74
N ILE A 147 -6.86 17.82 2.80
CA ILE A 147 -6.24 16.49 2.93
C ILE A 147 -4.73 16.64 3.10
N GLY A 148 -4.08 17.40 2.20
CA GLY A 148 -2.63 17.64 2.26
C GLY A 148 -2.21 18.36 3.54
N TYR A 149 -2.99 19.37 3.96
CA TYR A 149 -2.75 20.09 5.21
C TYR A 149 -2.82 19.19 6.44
N ALA A 150 -3.81 18.29 6.52
CA ALA A 150 -3.95 17.35 7.63
C ALA A 150 -2.71 16.44 7.76
N VAL A 151 -2.25 15.86 6.64
CA VAL A 151 -1.04 15.03 6.60
C VAL A 151 0.19 15.82 7.02
N GLN A 152 0.47 16.95 6.35
CA GLN A 152 1.68 17.73 6.59
C GLN A 152 1.77 18.24 8.02
N LYS A 153 0.65 18.75 8.56
CA LYS A 153 0.60 19.25 9.93
C LYS A 153 0.96 18.17 10.96
N LYS A 154 0.41 16.95 10.82
CA LYS A 154 0.69 15.85 11.75
C LYS A 154 2.12 15.33 11.60
N ALA A 155 2.61 15.17 10.37
CA ALA A 155 3.98 14.73 10.10
C ALA A 155 5.02 15.70 10.68
N GLU A 156 4.90 17.00 10.37
CA GLU A 156 5.84 18.03 10.83
C GLU A 156 5.82 18.21 12.36
N LEU A 157 4.65 18.08 13.00
CA LEU A 157 4.52 18.13 14.46
C LEU A 157 5.36 17.05 15.17
N HIS A 158 5.55 15.90 14.52
CA HIS A 158 6.35 14.79 15.02
C HIS A 158 7.78 14.75 14.46
N GLY A 159 8.19 15.79 13.72
CA GLY A 159 9.54 15.91 13.17
C GLY A 159 9.80 15.08 11.91
N PHE A 160 8.76 14.67 11.19
CA PHE A 160 8.85 14.02 9.88
C PHE A 160 8.56 15.00 8.74
N GLY A 161 9.05 14.68 7.55
CA GLY A 161 8.77 15.42 6.31
C GLY A 161 7.69 14.75 5.44
N VAL A 162 7.18 15.50 4.46
CA VAL A 162 6.24 15.04 3.41
C VAL A 162 6.84 15.37 2.05
#